data_AF-A0A1V2M4A4-F1
#
_entry.id   AF-A0A1V2M4A4-F1
#
_cell.length_a   1.000
_cell.length_b   1.000
_cell.length_c   1.000
_cell.angle_alpha   90.00
_cell.angle_beta   90.00
_cell.angle_gamma   90.00
#
_symmetry.space_group_name_H-M   'P 1'
#
loop_
_entity.id
_entity.type
_entity.pdbx_description
1 polymer ?
#
loop_
_entity_poly.entity_id
_entity_poly.type
_entity_poly.pdbx_seq_one_letter_code
_entity_poly.pdbx_strand_id
1 'polypeptide(L)' 'MAEANSNQVFVILPKTIYEQLAQKIPGSIWEPYMVMTVIIRFVASWATPEEEVDKLIKYLEKFI' A
#
# COMPACT_ATOMS: atom_id res chain seq x y z
N MET A 1 11.21 1.21 -12.51
CA MET A 1 9.91 1.48 -11.87
C MET A 1 8.90 0.56 -12.53
N ALA A 2 8.12 -0.22 -11.78
CA ALA A 2 7.04 -0.99 -12.38
C ALA A 2 5.91 0.00 -12.76
N GLU A 3 5.45 -0.03 -14.00
CA GLU A 3 4.33 0.82 -14.43
C GLU A 3 3.01 0.22 -13.96
N ALA A 4 2.16 1.05 -13.35
CA ALA A 4 0.82 0.65 -12.96
C ALA A 4 -0.09 0.70 -14.20
N ASN A 5 -0.34 -0.46 -14.82
CA ASN A 5 -1.23 -0.58 -15.98
C ASN A 5 -2.73 -0.55 -15.59
N SER A 6 -3.05 -0.31 -14.32
CA SER A 6 -4.42 -0.26 -13.79
C SER A 6 -4.51 0.68 -12.59
N ASN A 7 -5.72 0.89 -12.06
CA ASN A 7 -5.97 1.61 -10.82
C ASN A 7 -5.59 0.83 -9.55
N GLN A 8 -4.95 -0.34 -9.69
CA GLN A 8 -4.54 -1.20 -8.59
C GLN A 8 -3.02 -1.32 -8.56
N VAL A 9 -2.46 -1.23 -7.36
CA VAL A 9 -1.04 -1.49 -7.11
C VAL A 9 -0.89 -2.51 -5.98
N PHE A 10 0.07 -3.41 -6.14
CA PHE A 10 0.36 -4.47 -5.18
C PHE A 10 1.76 -4.25 -4.61
N VAL A 11 1.86 -4.20 -3.29
CA VAL A 11 3.11 -3.92 -2.58
C VAL A 11 3.37 -5.03 -1.57
N ILE A 12 4.60 -5.55 -1.58
CA ILE A 12 5.07 -6.51 -0.57
C ILE A 12 5.64 -5.72 0.60
N LEU A 13 5.10 -5.90 1.80
CA LEU A 13 5.55 -5.20 3.01
C LEU A 13 5.74 -6.19 4.17
N PRO A 14 6.68 -5.92 5.09
CA PRO A 14 6.68 -6.56 6.41
C PRO A 14 5.35 -6.30 7.13
N LYS A 15 4.83 -7.32 7.82
CA LYS A 15 3.55 -7.24 8.54
C LYS A 15 3.53 -6.08 9.55
N THR A 16 4.63 -5.85 10.25
CA THR A 16 4.78 -4.76 11.24
C THR A 16 4.65 -3.37 10.62
N ILE A 17 5.17 -3.17 9.39
CA ILE A 17 5.03 -1.91 8.66
C ILE A 17 3.58 -1.74 8.22
N TYR A 18 2.94 -2.81 7.72
CA TYR A 18 1.53 -2.76 7.36
C TYR A 18 0.62 -2.43 8.54
N GLU A 19 0.85 -3.00 9.72
CA GLU A 19 0.06 -2.72 10.93
C GLU A 19 0.12 -1.24 11.34
N GLN A 20 1.25 -0.56 11.09
CA GLN A 20 1.37 0.89 11.31
C GLN A 20 0.73 1.71 10.18
N LEU A 21 0.81 1.24 8.94
CA LEU A 21 0.20 1.87 7.76
C LEU A 21 -1.33 1.81 7.81
N ALA A 22 -1.89 0.66 8.17
CA ALA A 22 -3.32 0.40 8.18
C ALA A 22 -4.11 1.28 9.17
N GLN A 23 -3.43 1.86 10.17
CA GLN A 23 -4.03 2.83 11.08
C GLN A 23 -4.25 4.21 10.44
N LYS A 24 -3.56 4.50 9.34
CA LYS A 24 -3.54 5.81 8.68
C LYS A 24 -4.15 5.77 7.29
N ILE A 25 -3.95 4.68 6.57
CA ILE A 25 -4.32 4.55 5.16
C ILE A 25 -5.06 3.23 4.97
N PRO A 26 -6.30 3.27 4.43
CA PRO A 26 -7.05 2.05 4.17
C PRO A 26 -6.38 1.26 3.04
N GLY A 27 -6.13 -0.02 3.31
CA GLY A 27 -5.62 -0.99 2.35
C GLY A 27 -6.21 -2.37 2.66
N SER A 28 -6.15 -3.28 1.69
CA SER A 28 -6.61 -4.66 1.91
C SER A 28 -5.44 -5.62 1.72
N ILE A 29 -5.29 -6.55 2.66
CA ILE A 29 -4.38 -7.69 2.48
C ILE A 29 -4.94 -8.53 1.34
N TRP A 30 -4.11 -8.77 0.32
CA TRP A 30 -4.48 -9.63 -0.81
C TRP A 30 -4.22 -11.10 -0.45
N GLU A 31 -2.97 -11.43 -0.13
CA GLU A 31 -2.56 -12.78 0.24
C GLU A 31 -1.42 -12.73 1.28
N PRO A 32 -1.37 -13.68 2.23
CA PRO A 32 -0.17 -13.91 3.04
C PRO A 32 0.93 -14.50 2.15
N TYR A 33 2.07 -13.81 2.03
CA TYR A 33 3.18 -14.24 1.16
C TYR A 33 4.19 -15.13 1.88
N MET A 34 4.53 -14.78 3.13
CA MET A 34 5.50 -15.48 3.99
C MET A 34 5.22 -15.12 5.47
N VAL A 35 5.85 -15.82 6.43
CA VAL A 35 5.57 -15.70 7.88
C VAL A 35 5.58 -14.24 8.39
N MET A 36 6.42 -13.36 7.82
CA MET A 36 6.54 -11.95 8.24
C MET A 36 6.19 -10.92 7.17
N THR A 37 5.78 -11.32 5.97
CA THR A 37 5.50 -10.41 4.85
C THR A 37 4.12 -10.63 4.26
N VAL A 38 3.46 -9.53 3.90
CA VAL A 38 2.10 -9.49 3.36
C VAL A 38 2.10 -8.80 2.00
N ILE A 39 1.25 -9.26 1.09
CA ILE A 39 0.93 -8.51 -0.14
C ILE A 39 -0.26 -7.63 0.16
N ILE A 40 -0.08 -6.33 0.02
CA ILE A 40 -1.14 -5.34 0.19
C ILE A 40 -1.56 -4.83 -1.17
N ARG A 41 -2.87 -4.80 -1.41
CA ARG A 41 -3.46 -4.19 -2.59
C ARG A 41 -4.04 -2.83 -2.25
N PHE A 42 -3.56 -1.80 -2.93
CA PHE A 42 -4.18 -0.49 -2.95
C PHE A 42 -4.96 -0.31 -4.24
N VAL A 43 -6.14 0.28 -4.13
CA VAL A 43 -7.03 0.53 -5.26
C VAL A 43 -7.42 2.01 -5.23
N ALA A 44 -7.07 2.74 -6.27
CA ALA A 44 -7.56 4.08 -6.49
C ALA A 44 -8.89 4.03 -7.25
N SER A 45 -9.80 4.95 -6.96
CA SER A 45 -11.04 5.14 -7.71
C SER A 45 -11.07 6.55 -8.29
N TRP A 46 -12.07 6.86 -9.12
CA TRP A 46 -12.33 8.23 -9.58
C TRP A 46 -12.56 9.22 -8.43
N ALA A 47 -12.92 8.73 -7.24
CA ALA A 47 -13.13 9.53 -6.05
C ALA A 47 -11.90 9.59 -5.13
N THR A 48 -10.80 8.91 -5.46
CA THR A 48 -9.58 8.95 -4.64
C THR A 48 -8.81 10.24 -4.96
N PRO A 49 -8.68 11.16 -4.00
CA PRO A 49 -7.94 12.40 -4.23
C PRO A 49 -6.44 12.14 -4.27
N GLU A 50 -5.72 12.96 -5.05
CA GLU A 50 -4.26 12.86 -5.22
C GLU A 50 -3.51 12.99 -3.88
N GLU A 51 -4.02 13.82 -2.96
CA GLU A 51 -3.44 13.99 -1.61
C GLU A 51 -3.38 12.68 -0.81
N GLU A 52 -4.34 11.77 -0.98
CA GLU A 52 -4.30 10.47 -0.30
C GLU A 52 -3.24 9.55 -0.89
N VAL A 53 -2.95 9.68 -2.19
CA VAL A 53 -1.83 9.00 -2.85
C VAL A 53 -0.49 9.56 -2.37
N ASP A 54 -0.38 10.88 -2.25
CA ASP A 54 0.82 11.54 -1.72
C ASP A 54 1.09 11.13 -0.26
N LYS A 55 0.05 11.01 0.57
CA LYS A 55 0.16 10.50 1.94
C LYS A 55 0.71 9.07 1.96
N LEU A 56 0.27 8.21 1.04
CA LEU A 56 0.80 6.85 0.91
C LEU A 56 2.28 6.87 0.54
N ILE A 57 2.66 7.64 -0.49
CA ILE A 57 4.06 7.76 -0.94
C ILE A 57 4.95 8.23 0.22
N LYS A 58 4.59 9.36 0.84
CA LYS A 58 5.35 9.95 1.96
C LYS A 58 5.44 9.03 3.17
N TYR A 59 4.44 8.18 3.39
CA TYR A 59 4.51 7.19 4.46
C TYR A 59 5.52 6.10 4.11
N LEU A 60 5.44 5.54 2.90
CA LEU A 60 6.33 4.48 2.44
C LEU A 60 7.80 4.93 2.37
N GLU A 61 8.06 6.17 1.97
CA GLU A 61 9.40 6.77 1.93
C GLU A 61 10.12 6.78 3.29
N LYS A 62 9.39 6.70 4.42
CA LYS A 62 10.02 6.64 5.76
C LYS A 62 10.73 5.31 6.04
N PHE A 63 10.48 4.30 5.22
CA PHE A 63 10.99 2.94 5.40
C PHE A 63 12.02 2.55 4.32
N ILE A 64 12.38 3.48 3.43
CA ILE A 64 13.36 3.31 2.35
C ILE A 64 14.69 3.94 2.77
#